data_AF-Q6YRU7-F1
#
_entry.id   AF-Q6YRU7-F1
#
_cell.length_a   1.000
_cell.length_b   1.000
_cell.length_c   1.000
_cell.angle_alpha   90.00
_cell.angle_beta   90.00
_cell.angle_gamma   90.00
#
_symmetry.space_group_name_H-M   'P 1'
#
loop_
_entity.id
_entity.type
_entity.pdbx_description
1 polymer ?
#
loop_
_entity_poly.entity_id
_entity_poly.type
_entity_poly.pdbx_seq_one_letter_code
_entity_poly.pdbx_strand_id
1 'polypeptide(L)'
;MARRKQPKYRYGFKSEANGYAREFREELGLKPIDPLCPWSLADYLAIPVEPLSAYKDMIPKSVEYYRNGKADGFSAITIIDGYKRLIIHNDAHHPRRQAANIAHELSHGILGHMPQPVLDENGCRHFNQQEEDEAEWLGPALLISEEAALHIVKTGMDINDAVRHYGVSKNIVQMRINVTGAKNRVARMSDTNPS
;
A
#
# COMPACT_ATOMS: atom_id res chain seq x y z
N MET A 1 -25.70 -25.34 13.15
CA MET A 1 -25.74 -24.01 12.49
C MET A 1 -24.39 -23.77 11.85
N ALA A 2 -24.33 -23.58 10.53
CA ALA A 2 -23.07 -23.28 9.84
C ALA A 2 -22.60 -21.87 10.24
N ARG A 3 -21.38 -21.76 10.78
CA ARG A 3 -20.76 -20.49 11.17
C ARG A 3 -20.57 -19.66 9.89
N ARG A 4 -21.30 -18.56 9.73
CA ARG A 4 -21.16 -17.64 8.60
C ARG A 4 -19.71 -17.12 8.62
N LYS A 5 -18.93 -17.38 7.57
CA LYS A 5 -17.55 -16.87 7.45
C LYS A 5 -17.63 -15.34 7.46
N GLN A 6 -16.91 -14.69 8.37
CA GLN A 6 -16.86 -13.24 8.40
C GLN A 6 -16.33 -12.73 7.05
N PRO A 7 -16.92 -11.64 6.50
CA PRO A 7 -16.44 -11.08 5.24
C PRO A 7 -15.03 -10.52 5.42
N LYS A 8 -14.20 -10.66 4.37
CA LYS A 8 -12.80 -10.20 4.37
C LYS A 8 -12.68 -8.69 4.66
N TYR A 9 -13.61 -7.89 4.14
CA TYR A 9 -13.64 -6.43 4.29
C TYR A 9 -15.00 -5.98 4.81
N ARG A 10 -15.05 -4.80 5.45
CA ARG A 10 -16.32 -4.14 5.73
C ARG A 10 -17.06 -3.75 4.44
N TYR A 11 -18.38 -3.62 4.54
CA TYR A 11 -19.21 -3.22 3.40
C TYR A 11 -18.79 -1.83 2.89
N GLY A 12 -18.72 -1.68 1.56
CA GLY A 12 -18.32 -0.41 0.92
C GLY A 12 -16.80 -0.14 0.85
N PHE A 13 -15.98 -0.89 1.59
CA PHE A 13 -14.55 -0.62 1.74
C PHE A 13 -13.79 -0.49 0.41
N LYS A 14 -14.04 -1.38 -0.56
CA LYS A 14 -13.32 -1.32 -1.85
C LYS A 14 -13.59 -0.03 -2.62
N SER A 15 -14.82 0.47 -2.55
CA SER A 15 -15.21 1.73 -3.19
C SER A 15 -14.58 2.92 -2.47
N GLU A 16 -14.55 2.88 -1.13
CA GLU A 16 -13.89 3.88 -0.31
C GLU A 16 -12.37 3.92 -0.55
N ALA A 17 -11.71 2.76 -0.62
CA ALA A 17 -10.28 2.67 -0.91
C ALA A 17 -9.93 3.26 -2.29
N ASN A 18 -10.78 3.03 -3.30
CA ASN A 18 -10.65 3.69 -4.60
C ASN A 18 -10.91 5.21 -4.50
N GLY A 19 -11.81 5.64 -3.60
CA GLY A 19 -12.04 7.05 -3.27
C GLY A 19 -10.78 7.73 -2.77
N TYR A 20 -10.16 7.20 -1.71
CA TYR A 20 -8.89 7.71 -1.16
C TYR A 20 -7.78 7.76 -2.23
N ALA A 21 -7.64 6.71 -3.04
CA ALA A 21 -6.62 6.69 -4.10
C ALA A 21 -6.79 7.82 -5.13
N ARG A 22 -8.03 8.28 -5.38
CA ARG A 22 -8.33 9.40 -6.27
C ARG A 22 -8.13 10.73 -5.56
N GLU A 23 -8.69 10.87 -4.36
CA GLU A 23 -8.64 12.08 -3.54
C GLU A 23 -7.19 12.49 -3.26
N PHE A 24 -6.34 11.58 -2.77
CA PHE A 24 -4.94 11.91 -2.51
C PHE A 24 -4.14 12.24 -3.77
N ARG A 25 -4.51 11.72 -4.93
CA ARG A 25 -3.90 12.17 -6.19
C ARG A 25 -4.29 13.61 -6.48
N GLU A 26 -5.57 13.93 -6.36
CA GLU A 26 -6.09 15.28 -6.57
C GLU A 26 -5.44 16.30 -5.62
N GLU A 27 -5.36 15.97 -4.33
CA GLU A 27 -4.71 16.80 -3.30
C GLU A 27 -3.22 17.02 -3.57
N LEU A 28 -2.54 16.02 -4.14
CA LEU A 28 -1.15 16.12 -4.58
C LEU A 28 -0.98 16.76 -5.97
N GLY A 29 -2.06 17.21 -6.61
CA GLY A 29 -2.03 17.82 -7.95
C GLY A 29 -1.72 16.83 -9.09
N LEU A 30 -1.92 15.53 -8.85
CA LEU A 30 -1.69 14.44 -9.80
C LEU A 30 -2.97 14.12 -10.59
N LYS A 31 -2.82 13.69 -11.84
CA LYS A 31 -3.95 13.14 -12.60
C LYS A 31 -4.34 11.76 -12.03
N PRO A 32 -5.58 11.30 -12.25
CA PRO A 32 -6.00 9.97 -11.76
C PRO A 32 -5.14 8.81 -12.26
N ILE A 33 -4.50 8.94 -13.43
CA ILE A 33 -3.63 7.91 -14.01
C ILE A 33 -2.16 8.04 -13.60
N ASP A 34 -1.78 9.14 -12.96
CA ASP A 34 -0.38 9.40 -12.63
C ASP A 34 0.08 8.51 -11.47
N PRO A 35 1.37 8.17 -11.42
CA PRO A 35 1.95 7.46 -10.29
C PRO A 35 1.92 8.32 -9.03
N LEU A 36 1.52 7.74 -7.90
CA LEU A 36 1.57 8.39 -6.60
C LEU A 36 2.85 7.96 -5.87
N CYS A 37 3.65 8.92 -5.43
CA CYS A 37 4.82 8.68 -4.60
C CYS A 37 4.38 8.55 -3.13
N PRO A 38 4.61 7.40 -2.45
CA PRO A 38 4.16 7.23 -1.07
C PRO A 38 4.91 8.14 -0.09
N TRP A 39 6.16 8.54 -0.37
CA TRP A 39 6.85 9.54 0.45
C TRP A 39 6.21 10.93 0.34
N SER A 40 5.77 11.34 -0.85
CA SER A 40 5.06 12.61 -1.03
C SER A 40 3.70 12.60 -0.33
N LEU A 41 3.00 11.47 -0.35
CA LEU A 41 1.76 11.30 0.42
C LEU A 41 2.02 11.33 1.94
N ALA A 42 3.09 10.68 2.41
CA ALA A 42 3.45 10.72 3.81
C ALA A 42 3.75 12.15 4.30
N ASP A 43 4.50 12.92 3.50
CA ASP A 43 4.78 14.34 3.77
C ASP A 43 3.49 15.17 3.83
N TYR A 44 2.60 14.99 2.85
CA TYR A 44 1.27 15.64 2.84
C TYR A 44 0.43 15.31 4.08
N LEU A 45 0.45 14.05 4.52
CA LEU A 45 -0.24 13.59 5.72
C LEU A 45 0.47 13.97 7.03
N ALA A 46 1.61 14.67 6.95
CA ALA A 46 2.46 15.00 8.09
C ALA A 46 2.89 13.76 8.90
N ILE A 47 3.18 12.65 8.21
CA ILE A 47 3.68 11.40 8.77
C ILE A 47 5.16 11.26 8.38
N PRO A 48 6.11 11.53 9.29
CA PRO A 48 7.52 11.31 9.03
C PRO A 48 7.81 9.86 8.62
N VAL A 49 8.70 9.71 7.64
CA VAL A 49 9.18 8.41 7.17
C VAL A 49 10.69 8.37 7.34
N GLU A 50 11.17 7.49 8.20
CA GLU A 50 12.60 7.35 8.49
C GLU A 50 13.14 6.00 8.01
N PRO A 51 14.35 5.97 7.43
CA PRO A 51 15.00 4.72 7.07
C PRO A 51 15.52 4.03 8.33
N LEU A 52 15.40 2.71 8.40
CA LEU A 52 15.96 1.91 9.50
C LEU A 52 17.46 2.18 9.70
N SER A 53 18.19 2.47 8.63
CA SER A 53 19.60 2.85 8.70
C SER A 53 19.91 4.12 9.49
N ALA A 54 18.95 5.03 9.68
CA ALA A 54 19.12 6.22 10.52
C ALA A 54 19.38 5.85 12.00
N TYR A 55 19.00 4.64 12.40
CA TYR A 55 19.12 4.15 13.78
C TYR A 55 20.42 3.38 14.04
N LYS A 56 21.34 3.33 13.06
CA LYS A 56 22.56 2.51 13.13
C LYS A 56 23.43 2.82 14.36
N ASP A 57 23.53 4.08 14.74
CA ASP A 57 24.39 4.47 15.88
C ASP A 57 23.74 4.16 17.24
N MET A 58 22.41 4.05 17.28
CA MET A 58 21.65 3.73 18.50
C MET A 58 21.50 2.22 18.70
N ILE A 59 21.18 1.48 17.64
CA ILE A 59 20.86 0.03 17.69
C ILE A 59 21.60 -0.74 16.57
N PRO A 60 22.95 -0.69 16.53
CA PRO A 60 23.74 -1.20 15.41
C PRO A 60 23.49 -2.68 15.11
N LYS A 61 23.40 -3.52 16.14
CA LYS A 61 23.17 -4.97 16.00
C LYS A 61 21.81 -5.28 15.37
N SER A 62 20.76 -4.58 15.79
CA SER A 62 19.40 -4.78 15.25
C SER A 62 19.32 -4.29 13.80
N VAL A 63 19.89 -3.12 13.51
CA VAL A 63 19.95 -2.56 12.15
C VAL A 63 20.70 -3.49 11.21
N GLU A 64 21.86 -4.01 11.62
CA GLU A 64 22.62 -4.98 10.83
C GLU A 64 21.83 -6.28 10.60
N TYR A 65 21.18 -6.80 11.66
CA TYR A 65 20.39 -8.02 11.60
C TYR A 65 19.24 -7.93 10.58
N TYR A 66 18.45 -6.85 10.60
CA TYR A 66 17.30 -6.68 9.71
C TYR A 66 17.68 -6.23 8.29
N ARG A 67 18.85 -5.61 8.09
CA ARG A 67 19.29 -5.15 6.76
C ARG A 67 20.07 -6.20 5.97
N ASN A 68 20.60 -7.25 6.61
CA ASN A 68 21.45 -8.26 5.93
C ASN A 68 20.68 -9.33 5.13
N GLY A 69 19.35 -9.23 5.04
CA GLY A 69 18.51 -10.14 4.26
C GLY A 69 18.37 -11.57 4.81
N LYS A 70 19.03 -11.90 5.94
CA LYS A 70 18.90 -13.21 6.60
C LYS A 70 17.68 -13.30 7.51
N ALA A 71 17.09 -12.16 7.85
CA ALA A 71 15.85 -12.07 8.60
C ALA A 71 14.73 -11.62 7.66
N ASP A 72 13.71 -12.46 7.47
CA ASP A 72 12.43 -12.09 6.86
C ASP A 72 11.61 -11.12 7.75
N GLY A 73 12.21 -10.62 8.85
CA GLY A 73 11.49 -10.15 10.03
C GLY A 73 11.08 -8.69 10.06
N PHE A 74 11.51 -7.83 9.12
CA PHE A 74 11.15 -6.40 9.17
C PHE A 74 11.12 -5.71 7.80
N SER A 75 9.97 -5.11 7.48
CA SER A 75 9.68 -4.44 6.20
C SER A 75 9.39 -2.96 6.40
N ALA A 76 8.44 -2.64 7.29
CA ALA A 76 8.20 -1.33 7.87
C ALA A 76 7.39 -1.49 9.16
N ILE A 77 7.25 -0.42 9.92
CA ILE A 77 6.34 -0.33 11.07
C ILE A 77 5.91 1.12 11.29
N THR A 78 4.68 1.31 11.76
CA THR A 78 4.19 2.58 12.28
C THR A 78 4.31 2.62 13.81
N ILE A 79 5.00 3.63 14.32
CA ILE A 79 5.04 3.98 15.75
C ILE A 79 4.01 5.10 15.97
N ILE A 80 3.22 4.98 17.05
CA ILE A 80 2.25 6.00 17.46
C ILE A 80 2.59 6.53 18.85
N ASP A 81 2.60 7.86 18.96
CA ASP A 81 2.67 8.60 20.23
C ASP A 81 1.55 9.65 20.26
N GLY A 82 0.46 9.34 20.97
CA GLY A 82 -0.77 10.12 20.94
C GLY A 82 -1.36 10.19 19.52
N TYR A 83 -1.41 11.39 18.95
CA TYR A 83 -1.88 11.62 17.57
C TYR A 83 -0.75 11.60 16.54
N LYS A 84 0.52 11.52 16.97
CA LYS A 84 1.67 11.52 16.06
C LYS A 84 1.92 10.11 15.55
N ARG A 85 2.24 10.01 14.26
CA ARG A 85 2.63 8.76 13.59
C ARG A 85 4.04 8.94 13.05
N LEU A 86 4.88 7.90 13.16
CA LEU A 86 6.19 7.80 12.52
C LEU A 86 6.26 6.46 11.81
N ILE A 87 6.64 6.45 10.54
CA ILE A 87 6.90 5.21 9.79
C ILE A 87 8.41 4.98 9.77
N ILE A 88 8.85 3.81 10.23
CA ILE A 88 10.22 3.33 10.01
C ILE A 88 10.17 2.24 8.95
N HIS A 89 10.91 2.40 7.86
CA HIS A 89 10.97 1.39 6.79
C HIS A 89 12.37 0.81 6.63
N ASN A 90 12.46 -0.45 6.22
CA ASN A 90 13.74 -1.07 5.92
C ASN A 90 14.26 -0.60 4.55
N ASP A 91 15.18 0.35 4.57
CA ASP A 91 15.81 0.97 3.41
C ASP A 91 16.81 0.05 2.67
N ALA A 92 17.08 -1.15 3.19
CA ALA A 92 17.84 -2.17 2.47
C ALA A 92 17.00 -2.94 1.43
N HIS A 93 15.67 -2.87 1.50
CA HIS A 93 14.81 -3.48 0.50
C HIS A 93 14.92 -2.77 -0.85
N HIS A 94 14.58 -3.47 -1.94
CA HIS A 94 14.48 -2.83 -3.26
C HIS A 94 13.49 -1.64 -3.20
N PRO A 95 13.73 -0.49 -3.88
CA PRO A 95 12.89 0.71 -3.78
C PRO A 95 11.38 0.45 -3.98
N ARG A 96 11.02 -0.41 -4.94
CA ARG A 96 9.62 -0.85 -5.18
C ARG A 96 8.97 -1.55 -3.97
N ARG A 97 9.75 -2.33 -3.20
CA ARG A 97 9.28 -2.97 -1.97
C ARG A 97 9.16 -1.94 -0.84
N GLN A 98 10.09 -0.99 -0.76
CA GLN A 98 9.96 0.13 0.19
C GLN A 98 8.67 0.93 -0.06
N ALA A 99 8.40 1.28 -1.32
CA ALA A 99 7.18 1.99 -1.72
C ALA A 99 5.91 1.24 -1.32
N ALA A 100 5.88 -0.08 -1.55
CA ALA A 100 4.76 -0.94 -1.15
C ALA A 100 4.59 -0.99 0.37
N ASN A 101 5.69 -1.15 1.13
CA ASN A 101 5.64 -1.20 2.58
C ASN A 101 5.17 0.13 3.17
N ILE A 102 5.67 1.27 2.67
CA ILE A 102 5.25 2.58 3.15
C ILE A 102 3.77 2.82 2.81
N ALA A 103 3.31 2.46 1.61
CA ALA A 103 1.90 2.57 1.26
C ALA A 103 0.99 1.70 2.15
N HIS A 104 1.47 0.53 2.58
CA HIS A 104 0.77 -0.31 3.57
C HIS A 104 0.64 0.41 4.92
N GLU A 105 1.75 0.93 5.45
CA GLU A 105 1.74 1.68 6.72
C GLU A 105 0.87 2.95 6.65
N LEU A 106 0.94 3.70 5.54
CA LEU A 106 0.06 4.84 5.29
C LEU A 106 -1.41 4.44 5.26
N SER A 107 -1.74 3.24 4.77
CA SER A 107 -3.11 2.74 4.74
C SER A 107 -3.66 2.54 6.15
N HIS A 108 -2.86 2.03 7.09
CA HIS A 108 -3.24 2.02 8.51
C HIS A 108 -3.46 3.43 9.05
N GLY A 109 -2.62 4.39 8.64
CA GLY A 109 -2.79 5.82 8.92
C GLY A 109 -4.14 6.37 8.48
N ILE A 110 -4.42 6.25 7.19
CA ILE A 110 -5.62 6.77 6.51
C ILE A 110 -6.89 6.14 7.09
N LEU A 111 -6.87 4.84 7.35
CA LEU A 111 -8.04 4.11 7.86
C LEU A 111 -8.22 4.23 9.38
N GLY A 112 -7.31 4.94 10.06
CA GLY A 112 -7.36 5.09 11.51
C GLY A 112 -7.10 3.78 12.28
N HIS A 113 -6.47 2.80 11.64
CA HIS A 113 -6.07 1.56 12.31
C HIS A 113 -5.02 1.87 13.38
N MET A 114 -5.14 1.16 14.51
CA MET A 114 -4.17 1.24 15.59
C MET A 114 -3.01 0.28 15.30
N PRO A 115 -1.75 0.69 15.54
CA PRO A 115 -0.61 -0.21 15.45
C PRO A 115 -0.80 -1.29 16.50
N GLN A 116 -0.74 -2.54 16.07
CA GLN A 116 -0.88 -3.65 17.00
C GLN A 116 0.40 -3.75 17.84
N PRO A 117 0.32 -3.85 19.18
CA PRO A 117 1.50 -4.01 20.01
C PRO A 117 2.26 -5.28 19.64
N VAL A 118 3.60 -5.21 19.73
CA VAL A 118 4.48 -6.29 19.30
C VAL A 118 4.26 -7.58 20.14
N LEU A 119 3.85 -7.46 21.40
CA LEU A 119 3.32 -8.51 22.29
C LEU A 119 2.56 -7.81 23.44
N ASP A 120 1.43 -8.36 23.89
CA ASP A 120 0.88 -7.96 25.21
C ASP A 120 1.66 -8.62 26.36
N GLU A 121 1.33 -8.26 27.61
CA GLU A 121 1.96 -8.80 28.83
C GLU A 121 1.84 -10.33 28.98
N ASN A 122 0.98 -10.98 28.20
CA ASN A 122 0.79 -12.43 28.14
C ASN A 122 1.40 -13.08 26.89
N GLY A 123 2.11 -12.30 26.06
CA GLY A 123 2.68 -12.77 24.79
C GLY A 123 1.64 -13.04 23.70
N CYS A 124 0.41 -12.56 23.87
CA CYS A 124 -0.64 -12.69 22.88
C CYS A 124 -0.58 -11.54 21.87
N ARG A 125 -0.67 -11.89 20.58
CA ARG A 125 -0.81 -10.94 19.48
C ARG A 125 -2.30 -10.61 19.32
N HIS A 126 -2.67 -9.36 19.55
CA HIS A 126 -3.94 -8.85 19.03
C HIS A 126 -3.77 -8.53 17.55
N PHE A 127 -3.98 -9.54 16.69
CA PHE A 127 -3.88 -9.38 15.25
C PHE A 127 -5.28 -9.19 14.65
N ASN A 128 -5.63 -7.96 14.25
CA ASN A 128 -6.88 -7.71 13.54
C ASN A 128 -6.72 -7.98 12.04
N GLN A 129 -7.00 -9.23 11.63
CA GLN A 129 -6.89 -9.65 10.23
C GLN A 129 -7.67 -8.76 9.26
N GLN A 130 -8.81 -8.19 9.67
CA GLN A 130 -9.59 -7.31 8.79
C GLN A 130 -8.87 -5.98 8.53
N GLU A 131 -8.21 -5.41 9.53
CA GLU A 131 -7.43 -4.16 9.38
C GLU A 131 -6.22 -4.38 8.45
N GLU A 132 -5.53 -5.51 8.60
CA GLU A 132 -4.43 -5.90 7.71
C GLU A 132 -4.92 -6.16 6.29
N ASP A 133 -6.04 -6.87 6.14
CA ASP A 133 -6.66 -7.11 4.84
C ASP A 133 -7.02 -5.78 4.14
N GLU A 134 -7.57 -4.83 4.89
CA GLU A 134 -7.90 -3.48 4.40
C GLU A 134 -6.64 -2.70 4.00
N ALA A 135 -5.57 -2.72 4.81
CA ALA A 135 -4.30 -2.09 4.46
C ALA A 135 -3.63 -2.74 3.23
N GLU A 136 -3.64 -4.07 3.13
CA GLU A 136 -3.17 -4.84 1.97
C GLU A 136 -3.92 -4.50 0.67
N TRP A 137 -5.16 -4.02 0.78
CA TRP A 137 -5.94 -3.58 -0.36
C TRP A 137 -5.71 -2.10 -0.71
N LEU A 138 -5.74 -1.21 0.28
CA LEU A 138 -5.59 0.23 0.09
C LEU A 138 -4.17 0.59 -0.35
N GLY A 139 -3.13 0.00 0.24
CA GLY A 139 -1.73 0.34 -0.08
C GLY A 139 -1.42 0.23 -1.57
N PRO A 140 -1.68 -0.92 -2.21
CA PRO A 140 -1.56 -1.07 -3.66
C PRO A 140 -2.51 -0.18 -4.47
N ALA A 141 -3.69 0.17 -3.95
CA ALA A 141 -4.62 1.08 -4.62
C ALA A 141 -4.12 2.52 -4.63
N LEU A 142 -3.44 2.97 -3.56
CA LEU A 142 -2.74 4.26 -3.54
C LEU A 142 -1.67 4.31 -4.64
N LEU A 143 -0.89 3.24 -4.81
CA LEU A 143 0.19 3.19 -5.81
C LEU A 143 -0.31 3.07 -7.25
N ILE A 144 -1.33 2.24 -7.50
CA ILE A 144 -2.00 2.10 -8.80
C ILE A 144 -3.51 2.22 -8.60
N SER A 145 -4.02 3.41 -8.92
CA SER A 145 -5.45 3.72 -8.92
C SER A 145 -6.22 2.81 -9.88
N GLU A 146 -7.55 2.81 -9.73
CA GLU A 146 -8.41 2.13 -10.69
C GLU A 146 -8.27 2.71 -12.11
N GLU A 147 -8.17 4.02 -12.24
CA GLU A 147 -7.96 4.74 -13.48
C GLU A 147 -6.61 4.39 -14.13
N ALA A 148 -5.54 4.29 -13.34
CA ALA A 148 -4.24 3.82 -13.81
C ALA A 148 -4.31 2.37 -14.31
N ALA A 149 -4.98 1.47 -13.57
CA ALA A 149 -5.17 0.08 -14.01
C ALA A 149 -5.94 -0.03 -15.33
N LEU A 150 -7.01 0.78 -15.50
CA LEU A 150 -7.75 0.89 -16.75
C LEU A 150 -6.90 1.46 -17.87
N HIS A 151 -6.09 2.49 -17.59
CA HIS A 151 -5.19 3.11 -18.55
C HIS A 151 -4.15 2.11 -19.08
N ILE A 152 -3.47 1.38 -18.20
CA ILE A 152 -2.49 0.35 -18.57
C ILE A 152 -3.09 -0.65 -19.57
N VAL A 153 -4.30 -1.13 -19.28
CA VAL A 153 -5.00 -2.09 -20.17
C VAL A 153 -5.44 -1.42 -21.47
N LYS A 154 -6.04 -0.24 -21.40
CA LYS A 154 -6.60 0.48 -22.55
C LYS A 154 -5.53 0.85 -23.58
N THR A 155 -4.34 1.22 -23.14
CA THR A 155 -3.24 1.58 -24.03
C THR A 155 -2.36 0.40 -24.43
N GLY A 156 -2.64 -0.81 -23.92
CA GLY A 156 -1.77 -1.97 -24.12
C GLY A 156 -0.36 -1.77 -23.58
N MET A 157 -0.20 -1.00 -22.49
CA MET A 157 1.11 -0.70 -21.90
C MET A 157 1.82 -2.00 -21.48
N ASP A 158 3.08 -2.15 -21.89
CA ASP A 158 3.89 -3.32 -21.50
C ASP A 158 4.01 -3.41 -19.97
N ILE A 159 4.00 -4.62 -19.44
CA ILE A 159 4.02 -4.85 -18.00
C ILE A 159 5.31 -4.32 -17.35
N ASN A 160 6.45 -4.40 -18.04
CA ASN A 160 7.72 -3.87 -17.51
C ASN A 160 7.74 -2.35 -17.58
N ASP A 161 7.06 -1.76 -18.56
CA ASP A 161 6.90 -0.31 -18.67
C ASP A 161 6.03 0.21 -17.53
N ALA A 162 4.89 -0.45 -17.25
CA ALA A 162 4.05 -0.14 -16.10
C ALA A 162 4.82 -0.28 -14.77
N VAL A 163 5.61 -1.35 -14.60
CA VAL A 163 6.48 -1.55 -13.42
C VAL A 163 7.47 -0.40 -13.23
N ARG A 164 8.07 0.10 -14.33
CA ARG A 164 9.00 1.24 -14.26
C ARG A 164 8.26 2.56 -14.00
N HIS A 165 7.14 2.78 -14.67
CA HIS A 165 6.36 4.02 -14.60
C HIS A 165 5.73 4.23 -13.22
N TYR A 166 5.08 3.19 -12.67
CA TYR A 166 4.40 3.26 -11.38
C TYR A 166 5.32 2.96 -10.18
N GLY A 167 6.58 2.56 -10.42
CA GLY A 167 7.53 2.31 -9.34
C GLY A 167 7.16 1.14 -8.41
N VAL A 168 6.43 0.14 -8.91
CA VAL A 168 5.96 -1.02 -8.12
C VAL A 168 6.34 -2.36 -8.74
N SER A 169 6.16 -3.46 -8.00
CA SER A 169 6.42 -4.80 -8.51
C SER A 169 5.41 -5.24 -9.58
N LYS A 170 5.82 -6.16 -10.44
CA LYS A 170 4.93 -6.80 -11.44
C LYS A 170 3.68 -7.39 -10.78
N ASN A 171 3.83 -7.96 -9.59
CA ASN A 171 2.72 -8.55 -8.83
C ASN A 171 1.69 -7.50 -8.43
N ILE A 172 2.11 -6.30 -8.01
CA ILE A 172 1.20 -5.21 -7.67
C ILE A 172 0.44 -4.72 -8.91
N VAL A 173 1.15 -4.51 -10.04
CA VAL A 173 0.50 -4.13 -11.30
C VAL A 173 -0.56 -5.14 -11.71
N GLN A 174 -0.18 -6.43 -11.74
CA GLN A 174 -1.09 -7.50 -12.15
C GLN A 174 -2.28 -7.64 -11.19
N MET A 175 -2.02 -7.54 -9.88
CA MET A 175 -3.07 -7.57 -8.87
C MET A 175 -4.07 -6.44 -9.09
N ARG A 176 -3.61 -5.20 -9.29
CA ARG A 176 -4.49 -4.04 -9.50
C ARG A 176 -5.30 -4.14 -10.79
N ILE A 177 -4.71 -4.63 -11.88
CA ILE A 177 -5.47 -4.94 -13.12
C ILE A 177 -6.57 -5.96 -12.87
N ASN A 178 -6.29 -7.00 -12.07
CA ASN A 178 -7.24 -8.08 -11.81
C ASN A 178 -8.39 -7.62 -10.91
N VAL A 179 -8.09 -6.98 -9.77
CA VAL A 179 -9.11 -6.63 -8.77
C VAL A 179 -10.04 -5.50 -9.22
N THR A 180 -9.59 -4.65 -10.15
CA THR A 180 -10.41 -3.59 -10.76
C THR A 180 -11.26 -4.09 -11.94
N GLY A 181 -11.04 -5.33 -12.38
CA GLY A 181 -11.68 -5.89 -13.57
C GLY A 181 -11.33 -5.12 -14.86
N ALA A 182 -10.15 -4.48 -14.91
CA ALA A 182 -9.81 -3.53 -15.96
C ALA A 182 -9.94 -4.11 -17.37
N LYS A 183 -9.50 -5.36 -17.59
CA LYS A 183 -9.63 -6.07 -18.87
C LYS A 183 -11.08 -6.16 -19.36
N ASN A 184 -11.98 -6.60 -18.49
CA ASN A 184 -13.40 -6.76 -18.83
C ASN A 184 -14.08 -5.42 -19.07
N ARG A 185 -13.70 -4.39 -18.31
CA ARG A 185 -14.27 -3.04 -18.42
C ARG A 185 -13.84 -2.36 -19.72
N VAL A 186 -12.57 -2.46 -20.08
CA VAL A 186 -12.04 -1.90 -21.34
C VAL A 186 -12.68 -2.60 -22.55
N ALA A 187 -12.79 -3.93 -22.54
CA ALA A 187 -13.43 -4.68 -23.62
C ALA A 187 -14.89 -4.24 -23.85
N ARG A 188 -15.67 -4.04 -22.78
CA ARG A 188 -17.04 -3.55 -22.89
C ARG A 188 -17.14 -2.12 -23.43
N MET A 189 -16.17 -1.26 -23.12
CA MET A 189 -16.14 0.12 -23.63
C MET A 189 -15.82 0.19 -25.13
N SER A 190 -15.02 -0.75 -25.65
CA SER A 190 -14.78 -0.87 -27.10
C SER A 190 -16.00 -1.40 -27.84
N ASP A 191 -16.81 -2.26 -27.21
CA ASP A 191 -18.03 -2.80 -27.84
C ASP A 191 -19.16 -1.76 -27.92
N THR A 192 -19.20 -0.77 -27.02
CA THR A 192 -20.25 0.27 -27.01
C THR A 192 -19.95 1.51 -27.83
N ASN A 193 -18.74 1.63 -28.40
CA ASN A 193 -18.39 2.67 -29.37
C ASN A 193 -18.11 2.02 -30.74
N PRO A 194 -19.15 1.71 -31.54
CA PRO A 194 -18.91 1.34 -32.93
C PRO A 194 -18.31 2.55 -33.66
N SER A 195 -17.16 2.30 -34.28
CA SER A 195 -16.45 3.20 -35.20
C SER A 195 -17.34 3.78 -36.28
#